data_AF-W5PNB3-F1
#
_entry.id   AF-W5PNB3-F1
#
_cell.length_a   1.000
_cell.length_b   1.000
_cell.length_c   1.000
_cell.angle_alpha   90.00
_cell.angle_beta   90.00
_cell.angle_gamma   90.00
#
_symmetry.space_group_name_H-M   'P 1'
#
loop_
_entity.id
_entity.type
_entity.pdbx_description
1 polymer ?
#
loop_
_entity_poly.entity_id
_entity_poly.type
_entity_poly.pdbx_seq_one_letter_code
_entity_poly.pdbx_strand_id
1 'polypeptide(L)'
;MQRRPYRDYKSNTIARNYYPMVQSAFIQSRHSRLVLLSEQAHGVSSQGNGQVEVMLHRRVVNNDPGNMVVDLTLNDTSVVQPVLWLLLGSRALTSGLRQRSRLALQHRPVVMLRQLSEIVPRGSGSRWQEAVTLPSRVHLQILSIPGWKYSSNHTEHLRTLQKGTAGVQVSRLTPASTCQPGPPAHHWTEGLSSELSRLCDVLLLPEPSPRASDTGVPPVFSAQA
;
A
#
# COMPACT_ATOMS: atom_id res chain seq x y z
N MET A 1 9.18 7.11 -8.97
CA MET A 1 10.28 7.15 -7.97
C MET A 1 11.31 8.13 -8.43
N GLN A 2 11.73 9.07 -7.57
CA GLN A 2 12.75 10.06 -7.90
C GLN A 2 14.04 9.74 -7.16
N ARG A 3 15.18 9.81 -7.86
CA ARG A 3 16.51 9.66 -7.26
C ARG A 3 16.84 10.87 -6.38
N ARG A 4 17.35 10.63 -5.19
CA ARG A 4 17.70 11.64 -4.19
C ARG A 4 19.18 11.51 -3.81
N PRO A 5 20.11 12.16 -4.54
CA PRO A 5 21.52 12.12 -4.19
C PRO A 5 21.77 12.96 -2.94
N TYR A 6 22.63 12.47 -2.04
CA TYR A 6 23.12 13.26 -0.92
C TYR A 6 23.85 14.51 -1.42
N ARG A 7 23.61 15.64 -0.77
CA ARG A 7 24.26 16.92 -1.08
C ARG A 7 24.80 17.53 0.18
N ASP A 8 26.07 17.91 0.15
CA ASP A 8 26.63 18.72 1.21
C ASP A 8 26.25 20.20 1.00
N TYR A 9 25.76 20.83 2.06
CA TYR A 9 25.29 22.21 2.04
C TYR A 9 26.07 23.04 3.06
N LYS A 10 26.28 24.34 2.79
CA LYS A 10 26.97 25.23 3.75
C LYS A 10 26.23 25.36 5.09
N SER A 11 24.92 25.14 5.11
CA SER A 11 24.09 25.15 6.31
C SER A 11 22.95 24.15 6.20
N ASN A 12 22.56 23.59 7.35
CA ASN A 12 21.43 22.66 7.49
C ASN A 12 21.54 21.42 6.58
N THR A 13 22.74 20.87 6.37
CA THR A 13 22.99 19.74 5.48
C THR A 13 22.05 18.57 5.74
N ILE A 14 21.92 18.15 7.00
CA ILE A 14 21.05 17.03 7.38
C ILE A 14 19.59 17.30 6.96
N ALA A 15 19.03 18.43 7.41
CA ALA A 15 17.64 18.78 7.17
C ALA A 15 17.32 18.95 5.67
N ARG A 16 18.26 19.47 4.87
CA ARG A 16 18.07 19.66 3.43
C ARG A 16 18.16 18.36 2.60
N ASN A 17 18.61 17.27 3.22
CA ASN A 17 18.59 15.94 2.62
C ASN A 17 17.40 15.09 3.10
N TYR A 18 16.45 15.65 3.85
CA TYR A 18 15.16 14.99 4.11
C TYR A 18 14.18 15.20 2.95
N TYR A 19 13.50 14.13 2.57
CA TYR A 19 12.51 14.12 1.49
C TYR A 19 11.20 13.50 1.96
N PRO A 20 10.06 13.85 1.34
CA PRO A 20 8.82 13.13 1.58
C PRO A 20 8.92 11.69 1.06
N MET A 21 8.50 10.74 1.89
CA MET A 21 8.16 9.37 1.52
C MET A 21 6.66 9.21 1.72
N VAL A 22 5.87 9.29 0.65
CA VAL A 22 4.41 9.11 0.75
C VAL A 22 4.05 7.64 0.91
N GLN A 23 4.77 6.75 0.23
CA GLN A 23 4.41 5.33 0.13
C GLN A 23 5.61 4.41 0.17
N SER A 24 6.72 4.82 -0.47
CA SER A 24 7.92 3.99 -0.53
C SER A 24 9.20 4.80 -0.71
N ALA A 25 10.28 4.25 -0.17
CA ALA A 25 11.65 4.68 -0.41
C ALA A 25 12.54 3.43 -0.55
N PHE A 26 13.69 3.55 -1.21
CA PHE A 26 14.66 2.46 -1.21
C PHE A 26 16.09 2.97 -1.34
N ILE A 27 17.00 2.17 -0.79
CA ILE A 27 18.42 2.21 -1.11
C ILE A 27 18.79 0.96 -1.89
N GLN A 28 19.73 1.07 -2.83
CA GLN A 28 20.19 -0.09 -3.57
C GLN A 28 21.69 -0.02 -3.87
N SER A 29 22.31 -1.19 -3.84
CA SER A 29 23.63 -1.44 -4.40
C SER A 29 23.48 -2.04 -5.81
N ARG A 30 24.57 -2.59 -6.35
CA ARG A 30 24.52 -3.38 -7.60
C ARG A 30 23.78 -4.72 -7.43
N HIS A 31 23.84 -5.31 -6.24
CA HIS A 31 23.37 -6.69 -5.99
C HIS A 31 22.04 -6.73 -5.23
N SER A 32 21.84 -5.77 -4.34
CA SER A 32 20.75 -5.78 -3.36
C SER A 32 20.00 -4.47 -3.32
N ARG A 33 18.74 -4.53 -2.91
CA ARG A 33 17.89 -3.39 -2.64
C ARG A 33 17.15 -3.61 -1.32
N LEU A 34 17.16 -2.60 -0.47
CA LEU A 34 16.28 -2.48 0.69
C LEU A 34 15.17 -1.49 0.34
N VAL A 35 13.92 -1.95 0.33
CA VAL A 35 12.73 -1.13 0.11
C VAL A 35 11.99 -0.95 1.43
N LEU A 36 11.66 0.29 1.74
CA LEU A 36 10.74 0.67 2.80
C LEU A 36 9.40 0.99 2.17
N LEU A 37 8.35 0.41 2.72
CA LEU A 37 6.97 0.74 2.44
C LEU A 37 6.35 1.31 3.70
N SER A 38 5.50 2.33 3.54
CA SER A 38 4.79 2.93 4.64
C SER A 38 3.30 3.04 4.34
N GLU A 39 2.50 2.86 5.38
CA GLU A 39 1.07 3.13 5.36
C GLU A 39 0.78 4.64 5.30
N GLN A 40 1.64 5.45 5.93
CA GLN A 40 1.50 6.90 6.04
C GLN A 40 2.73 7.63 5.50
N ALA A 41 2.56 8.92 5.19
CA ALA A 41 3.67 9.74 4.72
C ALA A 41 4.65 10.07 5.86
N HIS A 42 5.95 9.92 5.60
CA HIS A 42 7.01 10.28 6.54
C HIS A 42 8.10 11.11 5.88
N GLY A 43 8.91 11.80 6.70
CA GLY A 43 10.21 12.29 6.26
C GLY A 43 11.21 11.13 6.19
N VAL A 44 11.95 11.02 5.10
CA VAL A 44 12.98 9.99 4.90
C VAL A 44 14.29 10.62 4.43
N SER A 45 15.41 10.03 4.81
CA SER A 45 16.72 10.41 4.28
C SER A 45 17.69 9.23 4.17
N SER A 46 18.80 9.48 3.48
CA SER A 46 20.00 8.64 3.43
C SER A 46 21.19 9.58 3.63
N GLN A 47 21.59 9.78 4.88
CA GLN A 47 22.67 10.71 5.26
C GLN A 47 24.07 10.11 5.01
N GLY A 48 24.14 8.79 4.90
CA GLY A 48 25.37 8.05 4.62
C GLY A 48 25.12 6.88 3.68
N ASN A 49 26.20 6.41 3.05
CA ASN A 49 26.13 5.27 2.14
C ASN A 49 25.61 4.02 2.87
N GLY A 50 24.59 3.38 2.30
CA GLY A 50 23.98 2.17 2.88
C GLY A 50 23.03 2.45 4.04
N GLN A 51 22.80 3.71 4.40
CA GLN A 51 21.91 4.10 5.48
C GLN A 51 20.57 4.62 4.95
N VAL A 52 19.53 4.40 5.72
CA VAL A 52 18.21 5.00 5.51
C VAL A 52 17.60 5.30 6.87
N GLU A 53 17.06 6.49 7.02
CA GLU A 53 16.41 6.97 8.25
C GLU A 53 15.01 7.49 7.93
N VAL A 54 14.06 7.22 8.83
CA VAL A 54 12.65 7.63 8.70
C VAL A 54 12.25 8.37 9.96
N MET A 55 11.70 9.57 9.80
CA MET A 55 11.15 10.35 10.89
C MET A 55 9.75 9.85 11.22
N LEU A 56 9.64 9.15 12.35
CA LEU A 56 8.39 8.50 12.79
C LEU A 56 7.45 9.48 13.49
N HIS A 57 8.00 10.33 14.36
CA HIS A 57 7.29 11.36 15.11
C HIS A 57 8.25 12.49 15.46
N ARG A 58 7.74 13.70 15.76
CA ARG A 58 8.57 14.79 16.30
C ARG A 58 7.78 15.63 17.30
N ARG A 59 8.44 16.03 18.37
CA ARG A 59 7.95 17.00 19.35
C ARG A 59 9.01 18.09 19.50
N VAL A 60 8.60 19.34 19.34
CA VAL A 60 9.46 20.52 19.44
C VAL A 60 8.83 21.48 20.45
N VAL A 61 9.49 21.65 21.59
CA VAL A 61 9.09 22.62 22.63
C VAL A 61 10.08 23.78 22.55
N ASN A 62 9.59 24.95 22.17
CA ASN A 62 10.41 26.15 22.08
C ASN A 62 10.34 26.91 23.40
N ASN A 63 11.48 27.01 24.08
CA ASN A 63 11.62 27.84 25.28
C ASN A 63 12.22 29.21 24.97
N ASP A 64 12.64 29.44 23.72
CA ASP A 64 13.20 30.72 23.28
C ASP A 64 12.08 31.71 22.90
N PRO A 65 12.04 32.91 23.53
CA PRO A 65 11.00 33.90 23.26
C PRO A 65 11.00 34.40 21.81
N GLY A 66 12.15 34.37 21.12
CA GLY A 66 12.23 34.71 19.69
C GLY A 66 11.56 33.68 18.76
N ASN A 67 11.50 32.40 19.16
CA ASN A 67 10.85 31.32 18.39
C ASN A 67 9.36 31.18 18.74
N MET A 68 8.91 31.75 19.86
CA MET A 68 7.50 31.85 20.22
C MET A 68 6.73 32.79 19.28
N VAL A 69 7.38 33.82 18.75
CA VAL A 69 6.77 34.79 17.81
C VAL A 69 6.45 34.16 16.45
N VAL A 70 7.14 33.07 16.08
CA VAL A 70 7.04 32.44 14.74
C VAL A 70 6.18 31.16 14.77
N ASP A 71 5.56 30.83 15.91
CA ASP A 71 4.70 29.65 16.12
C ASP A 71 5.31 28.33 15.59
N LEU A 72 6.60 28.11 15.86
CA LEU A 72 7.34 26.90 15.46
C LEU A 72 7.20 25.77 16.48
N THR A 73 6.30 25.89 17.45
CA THR A 73 6.12 24.93 18.54
C THR A 73 5.23 23.80 18.09
N LEU A 74 5.70 22.55 18.23
CA LEU A 74 4.92 21.34 17.97
C LEU A 74 4.96 20.47 19.21
N ASN A 75 4.06 20.75 20.17
CA ASN A 75 4.01 20.06 21.45
C ASN A 75 3.04 18.86 21.43
N ASP A 76 3.20 17.97 20.46
CA ASP A 76 2.38 16.76 20.34
C ASP A 76 2.92 15.65 21.27
N THR A 77 2.09 15.21 22.21
CA THR A 77 2.39 14.14 23.19
C THR A 77 1.68 12.83 22.91
N SER A 78 0.92 12.75 21.81
CA SER A 78 0.19 11.54 21.45
C SER A 78 1.14 10.38 21.09
N VAL A 79 0.70 9.17 21.40
CA VAL A 79 1.39 7.95 20.95
C VAL A 79 1.01 7.69 19.49
N VAL A 80 2.01 7.54 18.64
CA VAL A 80 1.84 7.17 17.23
C VAL A 80 2.33 5.75 16.98
N GLN A 81 1.66 5.03 16.08
CA GLN A 81 1.98 3.63 15.74
C GLN A 81 2.17 3.48 14.22
N PRO A 82 3.29 3.97 13.65
CA PRO A 82 3.55 3.86 12.22
C PRO A 82 3.79 2.40 11.82
N VAL A 83 3.21 1.97 10.70
CA VAL A 83 3.45 0.64 10.13
C VAL A 83 4.34 0.73 8.91
N LEU A 84 5.50 0.08 9.00
CA LEU A 84 6.51 0.02 7.96
C LEU A 84 6.73 -1.44 7.56
N TRP A 85 6.77 -1.71 6.26
CA TRP A 85 7.19 -3.02 5.73
C TRP A 85 8.55 -2.90 5.04
N LEU A 86 9.42 -3.87 5.28
CA LEU A 86 10.77 -3.93 4.74
C LEU A 86 10.88 -5.08 3.74
N LEU A 87 11.36 -4.78 2.54
CA LEU A 87 11.65 -5.80 1.52
C LEU A 87 13.14 -5.74 1.20
N LEU A 88 13.84 -6.83 1.43
CA LEU A 88 15.26 -6.97 1.12
C LEU A 88 15.46 -8.06 0.07
N GLY A 89 16.26 -7.78 -0.96
CA GLY A 89 16.61 -8.79 -1.96
C GLY A 89 17.14 -8.20 -3.26
N SER A 90 17.11 -8.99 -4.33
CA SER A 90 17.55 -8.52 -5.64
C SER A 90 16.62 -7.43 -6.20
N ARG A 91 17.13 -6.63 -7.14
CA ARG A 91 16.35 -5.59 -7.81
C ARG A 91 15.08 -6.14 -8.48
N ALA A 92 15.18 -7.31 -9.11
CA ALA A 92 14.07 -7.94 -9.82
C ALA A 92 12.97 -8.36 -8.83
N LEU A 93 13.35 -9.09 -7.77
CA LEU A 93 12.43 -9.60 -6.75
C LEU A 93 11.71 -8.46 -6.04
N THR A 94 12.47 -7.49 -5.52
CA THR A 94 11.91 -6.37 -4.76
C THR A 94 11.04 -5.45 -5.64
N SER A 95 11.30 -5.34 -6.94
CA SER A 95 10.44 -4.56 -7.84
C SER A 95 9.06 -5.18 -8.04
N GLY A 96 8.98 -6.50 -8.13
CA GLY A 96 7.71 -7.23 -8.23
C GLY A 96 6.90 -7.16 -6.94
N LEU A 97 7.55 -7.43 -5.80
CA LEU A 97 6.91 -7.40 -4.49
C LEU A 97 6.45 -5.99 -4.10
N ARG A 98 7.28 -4.97 -4.33
CA ARG A 98 6.98 -3.57 -3.93
C ARG A 98 5.58 -3.14 -4.36
N GLN A 99 5.17 -3.43 -5.60
CA GLN A 99 3.88 -2.96 -6.10
C GLN A 99 2.70 -3.61 -5.35
N ARG A 100 2.74 -4.94 -5.15
CA ARG A 100 1.68 -5.68 -4.46
C ARG A 100 1.65 -5.34 -2.97
N SER A 101 2.82 -5.34 -2.34
CA SER A 101 2.96 -5.01 -0.92
C SER A 101 2.52 -3.57 -0.61
N ARG A 102 2.84 -2.61 -1.49
CA ARG A 102 2.39 -1.21 -1.35
C ARG A 102 0.86 -1.10 -1.37
N LEU A 103 0.20 -1.80 -2.31
CA LEU A 103 -1.27 -1.82 -2.39
C LEU A 103 -1.89 -2.50 -1.17
N ALA A 104 -1.34 -3.65 -0.75
CA ALA A 104 -1.81 -4.36 0.45
C ALA A 104 -1.68 -3.51 1.71
N LEU A 105 -0.63 -2.69 1.82
CA LEU A 105 -0.41 -1.81 2.97
C LEU A 105 -1.36 -0.61 2.97
N GLN A 106 -1.70 -0.05 1.81
CA GLN A 106 -2.57 1.14 1.67
C GLN A 106 -4.06 0.81 1.65
N HIS A 107 -4.40 -0.39 1.20
CA HIS A 107 -5.78 -0.83 1.00
C HIS A 107 -5.99 -2.14 1.78
N ARG A 108 -5.75 -2.08 3.09
CA ARG A 108 -5.95 -3.25 3.95
C ARG A 108 -7.41 -3.71 3.89
N PRO A 109 -7.68 -5.03 3.92
CA PRO A 109 -9.03 -5.54 3.97
C PRO A 109 -9.82 -4.95 5.14
N VAL A 110 -11.06 -4.55 4.88
CA VAL A 110 -12.00 -4.14 5.93
C VAL A 110 -12.62 -5.39 6.54
N VAL A 111 -12.35 -5.63 7.82
CA VAL A 111 -12.92 -6.76 8.56
C VAL A 111 -14.26 -6.34 9.15
N MET A 112 -15.34 -7.02 8.77
CA MET A 112 -16.68 -6.81 9.33
C MET A 112 -17.07 -7.98 10.24
N LEU A 113 -17.35 -7.68 11.51
CA LEU A 113 -17.86 -8.66 12.46
C LEU A 113 -19.39 -8.60 12.46
N ARG A 114 -20.04 -9.76 12.36
CA ARG A 114 -21.49 -9.89 12.46
C ARG A 114 -21.82 -10.79 13.63
N GLN A 115 -22.72 -10.34 14.49
CA GLN A 115 -23.32 -11.21 15.50
C GLN A 115 -24.16 -12.28 14.79
N LEU A 116 -23.76 -13.54 14.97
CA LEU A 116 -24.51 -14.67 14.43
C LEU A 116 -25.63 -14.99 15.43
N SER A 117 -26.89 -14.81 15.03
CA SER A 117 -28.01 -15.35 15.80
C SER A 117 -28.17 -16.83 15.44
N GLU A 118 -28.28 -17.69 16.45
CA GLU A 118 -28.48 -19.12 16.28
C GLU A 118 -29.84 -19.35 15.59
N ILE A 119 -29.80 -19.52 14.27
CA ILE A 119 -30.66 -20.27 13.34
C ILE A 119 -30.31 -19.72 11.94
N VAL A 120 -29.18 -20.16 11.39
CA VAL A 120 -28.96 -20.10 9.95
C VAL A 120 -28.78 -21.55 9.51
N PRO A 121 -29.66 -22.10 8.65
CA PRO A 121 -29.51 -23.45 8.14
C PRO A 121 -28.11 -23.61 7.54
N ARG A 122 -27.35 -24.60 8.03
CA ARG A 122 -26.08 -25.03 7.43
C ARG A 122 -26.38 -25.44 5.98
N GLY A 123 -26.21 -24.52 5.04
CA GLY A 123 -26.56 -24.75 3.64
C GLY A 123 -26.76 -23.48 2.81
N SER A 124 -27.13 -22.33 3.42
CA SER A 124 -27.22 -21.07 2.67
C SER A 124 -25.85 -20.38 2.54
N GLY A 125 -24.80 -21.14 2.24
CA GLY A 125 -23.53 -20.56 1.82
C GLY A 125 -23.83 -19.66 0.64
N SER A 126 -23.71 -18.35 0.83
CA SER A 126 -23.83 -17.39 -0.25
C SER A 126 -22.91 -17.88 -1.36
N ARG A 127 -23.50 -18.30 -2.49
CA ARG A 127 -22.79 -18.60 -3.71
C ARG A 127 -22.20 -17.28 -4.18
N TRP A 128 -21.08 -16.88 -3.59
CA TRP A 128 -20.29 -15.77 -4.04
C TRP A 128 -19.91 -16.14 -5.47
N GLN A 129 -20.44 -15.37 -6.43
CA GLN A 129 -19.98 -15.48 -7.80
C GLN A 129 -18.47 -15.28 -7.78
N GLU A 130 -17.76 -16.01 -8.63
CA GLU A 130 -16.32 -15.87 -8.76
C GLU A 130 -15.99 -14.40 -9.02
N ALA A 131 -15.18 -13.81 -8.15
CA ALA A 131 -14.86 -12.40 -8.23
C ALA A 131 -14.07 -12.15 -9.52
N VAL A 132 -14.48 -11.15 -10.29
CA VAL A 132 -13.70 -10.71 -11.46
C VAL A 132 -12.33 -10.22 -10.97
N THR A 133 -11.26 -10.89 -11.40
CA THR A 133 -9.89 -10.53 -11.04
C THR A 133 -9.29 -9.58 -12.06
N LEU A 134 -8.51 -8.61 -11.58
CA LEU A 134 -7.75 -7.70 -12.44
C LEU A 134 -6.32 -8.24 -12.64
N PRO A 135 -5.66 -7.96 -13.78
CA PRO A 135 -4.25 -8.26 -13.95
C PRO A 135 -3.39 -7.62 -12.86
N SER A 136 -2.26 -8.24 -12.50
CA SER A 136 -1.43 -7.85 -11.34
C SER A 136 -0.84 -6.42 -11.35
N ARG A 137 -0.99 -5.66 -12.44
CA ARG A 137 -0.55 -4.25 -12.57
C ARG A 137 -1.71 -3.27 -12.77
N VAL A 138 -2.94 -3.76 -12.74
CA VAL A 138 -4.16 -2.95 -12.89
C VAL A 138 -4.87 -2.96 -11.54
N HIS A 139 -5.14 -1.77 -11.01
CA HIS A 139 -5.86 -1.59 -9.74
C HIS A 139 -7.01 -0.61 -9.93
N LEU A 140 -8.16 -0.95 -9.35
CA LEU A 140 -9.33 -0.07 -9.33
C LEU A 140 -9.13 0.97 -8.22
N GLN A 141 -8.95 2.24 -8.61
CA GLN A 141 -8.78 3.34 -7.64
C GLN A 141 -10.11 3.88 -7.14
N ILE A 142 -11.09 3.98 -8.03
CA ILE A 142 -12.40 4.56 -7.74
C ILE A 142 -13.45 3.68 -8.41
N LEU A 143 -14.41 3.22 -7.62
CA LEU A 143 -15.65 2.65 -8.10
C LEU A 143 -16.77 3.64 -7.76
N SER A 144 -17.47 4.13 -8.78
CA SER A 144 -18.63 4.99 -8.59
C SER A 144 -19.77 4.42 -9.42
N ILE A 145 -20.95 4.30 -8.83
CA ILE A 145 -22.15 3.80 -9.50
C ILE A 145 -23.02 5.01 -9.84
N PRO A 146 -23.18 5.38 -11.12
CA PRO A 146 -24.01 6.52 -11.50
C PRO A 146 -25.44 6.37 -10.97
N GLY A 147 -26.01 7.47 -10.48
CA GLY A 147 -27.37 7.49 -9.92
C GLY A 147 -27.49 6.97 -8.48
N TRP A 148 -26.41 6.44 -7.89
CA TRP A 148 -26.40 6.12 -6.46
C TRP A 148 -26.28 7.38 -5.62
N LYS A 149 -27.29 7.66 -4.78
CA LYS A 149 -27.27 8.72 -3.78
C LYS A 149 -26.86 8.14 -2.43
N TYR A 150 -25.60 8.31 -2.07
CA TYR A 150 -25.11 7.98 -0.73
C TYR A 150 -25.45 9.12 0.23
N SER A 151 -26.01 8.80 1.40
CA SER A 151 -26.12 9.75 2.52
C SER A 151 -25.09 9.35 3.57
N SER A 152 -24.31 10.32 4.04
CA SER A 152 -23.39 10.12 5.17
C SER A 152 -24.14 9.90 6.48
N ASN A 153 -25.44 10.22 6.55
CA ASN A 153 -26.31 9.89 7.67
C ASN A 153 -26.80 8.44 7.53
N HIS A 154 -26.26 7.54 8.36
CA HIS A 154 -26.56 6.11 8.33
C HIS A 154 -28.06 5.80 8.42
N THR A 155 -28.77 6.46 9.34
CA THR A 155 -30.22 6.24 9.56
C THR A 155 -31.04 6.64 8.34
N GLU A 156 -30.71 7.78 7.74
CA GLU A 156 -31.37 8.25 6.51
C GLU A 156 -31.05 7.36 5.31
N HIS A 157 -29.80 6.91 5.20
CA HIS A 157 -29.37 6.00 4.14
C HIS A 157 -30.12 4.67 4.21
N LEU A 158 -30.22 4.06 5.40
CA LEU A 158 -31.00 2.83 5.60
C LEU A 158 -32.48 3.01 5.25
N ARG A 159 -33.09 4.14 5.63
CA ARG A 159 -34.48 4.46 5.26
C ARG A 159 -34.64 4.56 3.75
N THR A 160 -33.68 5.16 3.05
CA THR A 160 -33.70 5.29 1.58
C THR A 160 -33.62 3.92 0.89
N LEU A 161 -32.74 3.04 1.39
CA LEU A 161 -32.62 1.67 0.89
C LEU A 161 -33.90 0.86 1.13
N GLN A 162 -34.48 0.94 2.33
CA GLN A 162 -35.71 0.24 2.69
C GLN A 162 -36.93 0.72 1.88
N LYS A 163 -36.97 2.00 1.52
CA LYS A 163 -38.04 2.58 0.70
C LYS A 163 -37.88 2.28 -0.80
N GLY A 164 -36.83 1.55 -1.21
CA GLY A 164 -36.57 1.23 -2.63
C GLY A 164 -36.34 2.45 -3.52
N THR A 165 -36.11 3.62 -2.93
CA THR A 165 -36.00 4.89 -3.66
C THR A 165 -34.55 5.10 -4.08
N ALA A 166 -34.03 4.25 -4.96
CA ALA A 166 -32.67 4.39 -5.48
C ALA A 166 -32.66 4.36 -7.01
N GLY A 167 -32.30 5.50 -7.60
CA GLY A 167 -31.88 5.64 -8.98
C GLY A 167 -33.03 5.89 -9.96
N VAL A 168 -32.97 7.02 -10.67
CA VAL A 168 -33.61 7.15 -11.98
C VAL A 168 -33.24 5.88 -12.76
N GLN A 169 -34.24 5.14 -13.25
CA GLN A 169 -34.02 4.04 -14.19
C GLN A 169 -33.16 4.58 -15.34
N VAL A 170 -31.88 4.23 -15.37
CA VAL A 170 -31.16 4.28 -16.63
C VAL A 170 -31.79 3.17 -17.45
N SER A 171 -32.57 3.58 -18.45
CA SER A 171 -33.15 2.69 -19.45
C SER A 171 -32.08 1.70 -19.89
N ARG A 172 -32.42 0.41 -19.93
CA ARG A 172 -31.56 -0.66 -20.45
C ARG A 172 -30.77 -0.13 -21.65
N LEU A 173 -29.46 -0.01 -21.50
CA LEU A 173 -28.60 -0.10 -22.68
C LEU A 173 -28.76 -1.54 -23.15
N THR A 174 -29.54 -1.72 -24.22
CA THR A 174 -29.63 -2.97 -24.96
C THR A 174 -28.19 -3.38 -25.30
N PRO A 175 -27.72 -4.57 -24.90
CA PRO A 175 -26.50 -5.09 -25.48
C PRO A 175 -26.76 -5.23 -26.97
N ALA A 176 -25.97 -4.57 -27.79
CA ALA A 176 -25.91 -4.90 -29.20
C ALA A 176 -25.53 -6.38 -29.29
N SER A 177 -26.47 -7.19 -29.80
CA SER A 177 -26.20 -8.48 -30.45
C SER A 177 -24.98 -8.30 -31.35
N THR A 178 -23.92 -9.11 -31.35
CA THR A 178 -23.87 -10.57 -31.28
C THR A 178 -22.41 -10.94 -31.01
N CYS A 179 -22.11 -11.72 -29.97
CA CYS A 179 -20.86 -12.49 -29.91
C CYS A 179 -21.26 -13.91 -29.54
N GLN A 180 -21.27 -14.80 -30.54
CA GLN A 180 -21.58 -16.20 -30.30
C GLN A 180 -20.43 -16.90 -29.57
N PRO A 181 -20.72 -17.85 -28.66
CA PRO A 181 -19.69 -18.68 -28.05
C PRO A 181 -19.10 -19.65 -29.07
N GLY A 182 -17.77 -19.72 -29.16
CA GLY A 182 -17.07 -20.81 -29.83
C GLY A 182 -17.21 -22.14 -29.07
N PRO A 183 -16.98 -23.29 -29.73
CA PRO A 183 -17.27 -24.61 -29.17
C PRO A 183 -16.32 -24.96 -28.01
N PRO A 184 -16.74 -25.85 -27.09
CA PRO A 184 -15.99 -26.15 -25.88
C PRO A 184 -14.75 -26.99 -26.18
N ALA A 185 -13.58 -26.53 -25.75
CA ALA A 185 -12.37 -27.34 -25.72
C ALA A 185 -12.34 -28.19 -24.43
N HIS A 186 -11.89 -29.43 -24.62
CA HIS A 186 -11.89 -30.53 -23.67
C HIS A 186 -11.00 -30.32 -22.44
N HIS A 187 -11.48 -30.86 -21.31
CA HIS A 187 -10.73 -31.50 -20.20
C HIS A 187 -9.31 -31.01 -19.90
N TRP A 188 -9.12 -30.36 -18.74
CA TRP A 188 -7.99 -30.63 -17.84
C TRP A 188 -8.45 -30.52 -16.37
N THR A 189 -8.16 -31.59 -15.65
CA THR A 189 -8.48 -31.88 -14.24
C THR A 189 -7.54 -31.20 -13.26
N GLU A 190 -8.12 -30.82 -12.11
CA GLU A 190 -7.61 -30.83 -10.73
C GLU A 190 -6.18 -30.33 -10.43
N GLY A 191 -6.08 -29.42 -9.44
CA GLY A 191 -4.87 -29.33 -8.61
C GLY A 191 -4.62 -28.01 -7.89
N LEU A 192 -5.01 -27.98 -6.61
CA LEU A 192 -4.33 -27.26 -5.51
C LEU A 192 -4.58 -25.75 -5.33
N SER A 193 -5.74 -25.50 -4.71
CA SER A 193 -5.87 -24.55 -3.59
C SER A 193 -4.82 -24.84 -2.50
N SER A 194 -3.76 -24.02 -2.39
CA SER A 194 -2.93 -23.91 -1.16
C SER A 194 -1.96 -22.70 -1.14
N GLU A 195 -2.26 -21.57 -1.78
CA GLU A 195 -1.31 -20.43 -1.81
C GLU A 195 -1.59 -19.30 -0.79
N LEU A 196 -2.63 -19.39 0.03
CA LEU A 196 -2.94 -18.38 1.05
C LEU A 196 -2.41 -18.68 2.46
N SER A 197 -1.69 -19.79 2.65
CA SER A 197 -1.15 -20.19 3.96
C SER A 197 0.37 -20.00 4.12
N ARG A 198 1.06 -19.36 3.17
CA ARG A 198 2.54 -19.18 3.22
C ARG A 198 3.01 -17.73 3.35
N LEU A 199 2.19 -16.85 3.92
CA LEU A 199 2.58 -15.45 4.21
C LEU A 199 3.21 -15.24 5.59
N CYS A 200 3.58 -16.31 6.29
CA CYS A 200 4.35 -16.29 7.53
C CYS A 200 5.53 -17.27 7.46
N ASP A 201 6.40 -17.14 6.47
CA ASP A 201 7.75 -17.72 6.54
C ASP A 201 8.76 -16.58 6.44
N VAL A 202 9.45 -16.32 7.55
CA VAL A 202 10.69 -15.55 7.57
C VAL A 202 11.71 -16.37 6.79
N LEU A 203 11.86 -16.09 5.50
CA LEU A 203 12.89 -16.66 4.64
C LEU A 203 14.26 -16.09 5.08
N LEU A 204 14.89 -16.76 6.04
CA LEU A 204 16.34 -16.70 6.25
C LEU A 204 17.00 -17.33 5.01
N LEU A 205 17.53 -16.49 4.12
CA LEU A 205 18.38 -16.94 3.03
C LEU A 205 19.81 -17.21 3.54
N PRO A 206 20.51 -18.21 3.00
CA PRO A 206 21.87 -18.55 3.42
C PRO A 206 22.87 -17.45 3.02
N GLU A 207 23.84 -17.22 3.91
CA GLU A 207 24.98 -16.31 3.73
C GLU A 207 25.76 -16.60 2.43
N PRO A 208 26.03 -15.60 1.56
CA PRO A 208 26.96 -15.77 0.46
C PRO A 208 28.41 -15.60 0.93
N SER A 209 29.27 -16.57 0.57
CA SER A 209 30.71 -16.54 0.88
C SER A 209 31.42 -15.29 0.30
N PRO A 210 32.48 -14.78 0.94
CA PRO A 210 33.08 -13.51 0.58
C PRO A 210 34.13 -13.70 -0.51
N ARG A 211 33.88 -13.17 -1.72
CA ARG A 211 34.91 -12.67 -2.65
C ARG A 211 34.28 -11.99 -3.86
N ALA A 212 34.47 -10.68 -3.99
CA ALA A 212 35.03 -10.01 -5.18
C ALA A 212 34.79 -8.48 -5.12
N SER A 213 35.89 -7.75 -4.96
CA SER A 213 36.17 -6.39 -5.43
C SER A 213 35.04 -5.35 -5.37
N ASP A 214 35.10 -4.54 -4.33
CA ASP A 214 34.42 -3.26 -4.19
C ASP A 214 34.79 -2.34 -5.37
N THR A 215 33.83 -2.09 -6.26
CA THR A 215 33.99 -1.19 -7.41
C THR A 215 33.04 -0.01 -7.24
N GLY A 216 33.41 0.92 -6.34
CA GLY A 216 33.31 2.38 -6.44
C GLY A 216 31.99 3.07 -6.84
N VAL A 217 30.87 2.37 -7.07
CA VAL A 217 29.60 3.00 -7.41
C VAL A 217 28.77 3.17 -6.12
N PRO A 218 28.51 4.42 -5.68
CA PRO A 218 27.81 4.65 -4.44
C PRO A 218 26.36 4.13 -4.52
N PRO A 219 25.81 3.66 -3.39
CA PRO A 219 24.43 3.20 -3.33
C PRO A 219 23.45 4.31 -3.70
N VAL A 220 22.37 3.94 -4.40
CA VAL A 220 21.37 4.89 -4.90
C VAL A 220 20.19 4.97 -3.96
N PHE A 221 19.89 6.17 -3.47
CA PHE A 221 18.69 6.46 -2.71
C PHE A 221 17.58 7.03 -3.61
N SER A 222 16.34 6.58 -3.41
CA SER A 222 15.16 7.07 -4.11
C SER A 222 13.95 7.11 -3.19
N ALA A 223 13.14 8.16 -3.31
CA ALA A 223 11.90 8.34 -2.56
C ALA A 223 10.74 8.69 -3.51
N GLN A 224 9.53 8.32 -3.13
CA GLN A 224 8.31 8.78 -3.79
C GLN A 224 7.78 10.03 -3.08
N ALA A 225 7.81 11.14 -3.80
CA ALA A 225 7.01 12.32 -3.46
C ALA A 225 5.56 12.12 -3.88
#